data_AF-A0A2T3ATJ1-F1
#
_entry.id   AF-A0A2T3ATJ1-F1
#
_cell.length_a   1.000
_cell.length_b   1.000
_cell.length_c   1.000
_cell.angle_alpha   90.00
_cell.angle_beta   90.00
_cell.angle_gamma   90.00
#
_symmetry.space_group_name_H-M   'P 1'
#
loop_
_entity.id
_entity.type
_entity.pdbx_description
1 polymer ?
#
loop_
_entity_poly.entity_id
_entity_poly.type
_entity_poly.pdbx_seq_one_letter_code
_entity_poly.pdbx_strand_id
1 'polypeptide(L)'
;MVILRSLPARAARSNICAQCMRSSITSFRPLTTSSQSTTRLARRSTFKPLSSPVFSCAPQLRSYATKSTADDLIEEIQEQYATARDEFEIAAEETEKKSVYAEEDRAAAREELDNLKALYEKALESADAEEVKRRVGQRIRELDNAVEALEKSALEE
;
A
#
# COMPACT_ATOMS: atom_id res chain seq x y z
N MET A 1 -26.77 8.86 58.02
CA MET A 1 -27.60 7.78 57.45
C MET A 1 -28.13 8.26 56.11
N VAL A 2 -27.35 8.05 55.04
CA VAL A 2 -27.81 8.16 53.64
C VAL A 2 -27.13 7.01 52.89
N ILE A 3 -27.89 6.46 51.97
CA ILE A 3 -27.94 5.06 51.57
C ILE A 3 -27.71 4.98 50.05
N LEU A 4 -27.07 3.89 49.61
CA LEU A 4 -27.03 3.29 48.25
C LEU A 4 -26.22 4.04 47.18
N ARG A 5 -25.06 3.50 46.78
CA ARG A 5 -24.85 2.48 45.72
C ARG A 5 -25.19 3.00 44.31
N SER A 6 -24.16 3.13 43.48
CA SER A 6 -24.31 2.96 42.03
C SER A 6 -23.07 2.23 41.46
N LEU A 7 -23.33 1.10 40.83
CA LEU A 7 -22.39 0.28 40.08
C LEU A 7 -22.33 0.80 38.63
N PRO A 8 -21.17 0.91 37.97
CA PRO A 8 -21.14 0.89 36.53
C PRO A 8 -21.14 -0.56 36.06
N ALA A 9 -22.24 -0.97 35.42
CA ALA A 9 -22.34 -2.23 34.70
C ALA A 9 -22.36 -1.96 33.18
N ARG A 10 -21.72 -2.90 32.47
CA ARG A 10 -21.86 -3.26 31.04
C ARG A 10 -20.88 -2.63 30.05
N ALA A 11 -19.86 -3.43 29.79
CA ALA A 11 -19.33 -3.68 28.46
C ALA A 11 -20.45 -3.96 27.44
N ALA A 12 -20.34 -3.35 26.26
CA ALA A 12 -21.04 -3.77 25.06
C ALA A 12 -20.02 -3.78 23.91
N ARG A 13 -19.74 -4.99 23.41
CA ARG A 13 -18.99 -5.23 22.17
C ARG A 13 -19.99 -5.10 21.04
N SER A 14 -19.86 -4.09 20.18
CA SER A 14 -20.61 -4.00 18.94
C SER A 14 -19.82 -4.66 17.82
N ASN A 15 -20.07 -5.95 17.58
CA ASN A 15 -19.74 -6.59 16.32
C ASN A 15 -20.76 -6.15 15.28
N ILE A 16 -20.39 -5.21 14.42
CA ILE A 16 -21.22 -4.80 13.29
C ILE A 16 -20.97 -5.76 12.13
N CYS A 17 -21.90 -6.70 12.05
CA CYS A 17 -22.52 -7.29 10.86
C CYS A 17 -21.77 -7.14 9.51
N ALA A 18 -21.24 -8.28 9.05
CA ALA A 18 -21.05 -8.52 7.63
C ALA A 18 -22.42 -8.68 6.97
N GLN A 19 -22.84 -7.75 6.11
CA GLN A 19 -23.74 -8.03 4.97
C GLN A 19 -24.01 -6.82 4.07
N CYS A 20 -23.98 -7.10 2.77
CA CYS A 20 -24.76 -6.48 1.70
C CYS A 20 -24.25 -5.17 1.07
N MET A 21 -23.41 -5.30 0.03
CA MET A 21 -23.71 -4.75 -1.30
C MET A 21 -23.08 -5.66 -2.37
N ARG A 22 -23.81 -6.71 -2.76
CA ARG A 22 -23.57 -7.43 -4.02
C ARG A 22 -24.28 -6.64 -5.12
N SER A 23 -23.53 -5.91 -5.93
CA SER A 23 -24.06 -5.36 -7.18
C SER A 23 -24.06 -6.47 -8.23
N SER A 24 -25.20 -7.14 -8.36
CA SER A 24 -25.53 -7.97 -9.53
C SER A 24 -26.46 -7.16 -10.42
N ILE A 25 -25.99 -6.71 -11.59
CA ILE A 25 -26.86 -6.40 -12.71
C ILE A 25 -26.35 -7.17 -13.93
N THR A 26 -27.09 -8.24 -14.19
CA THR A 26 -27.28 -8.93 -15.47
C THR A 26 -27.51 -7.92 -16.60
N SER A 27 -27.00 -8.12 -17.82
CA SER A 27 -27.81 -8.68 -18.91
C SER A 27 -26.98 -8.91 -20.18
N PHE A 28 -27.43 -9.91 -20.93
CA PHE A 28 -26.81 -10.61 -22.06
C PHE A 28 -27.06 -9.92 -23.43
N ARG A 29 -26.05 -10.06 -24.34
CA ARG A 29 -25.98 -10.46 -25.79
C ARG A 29 -27.21 -10.26 -26.74
N PRO A 30 -27.11 -10.19 -28.10
CA PRO A 30 -26.18 -10.96 -28.99
C PRO A 30 -25.73 -10.39 -30.40
N LEU A 31 -24.75 -11.13 -31.00
CA LEU A 31 -24.44 -11.53 -32.42
C LEU A 31 -24.59 -10.53 -33.60
N THR A 32 -23.66 -10.45 -34.59
CA THR A 32 -23.50 -11.38 -35.76
C THR A 32 -22.17 -11.16 -36.55
N THR A 33 -21.46 -12.24 -36.92
CA THR A 33 -21.19 -12.82 -38.29
C THR A 33 -20.00 -12.30 -39.10
N SER A 34 -19.02 -13.20 -39.34
CA SER A 34 -18.40 -13.55 -40.66
C SER A 34 -17.18 -14.44 -40.35
N SER A 35 -17.21 -15.76 -40.50
CA SER A 35 -17.15 -16.59 -41.72
C SER A 35 -15.87 -16.37 -42.56
N GLN A 36 -14.94 -17.32 -42.45
CA GLN A 36 -14.25 -17.88 -43.61
C GLN A 36 -13.61 -19.23 -43.26
N SER A 37 -13.98 -20.22 -44.06
CA SER A 37 -13.52 -21.60 -44.06
C SER A 37 -12.13 -21.72 -44.68
N THR A 38 -11.33 -22.71 -44.27
CA THR A 38 -10.66 -23.64 -45.21
C THR A 38 -10.05 -24.84 -44.46
N THR A 39 -10.53 -25.99 -44.89
CA THR A 39 -9.99 -27.36 -44.89
C THR A 39 -8.53 -27.61 -44.42
N ARG A 40 -8.30 -28.64 -43.59
CA ARG A 40 -7.87 -29.99 -44.04
C ARG A 40 -7.42 -30.93 -42.90
N LEU A 41 -7.88 -32.17 -43.07
CA LEU A 41 -7.24 -33.47 -42.80
C LEU A 41 -7.07 -33.98 -41.37
N ALA A 42 -7.69 -35.14 -41.19
CA ALA A 42 -7.65 -36.02 -40.05
C ALA A 42 -6.23 -36.53 -39.73
N ARG A 43 -5.93 -36.65 -38.43
CA ARG A 43 -5.01 -37.66 -37.94
C ARG A 43 -5.56 -38.29 -36.67
N ARG A 44 -6.01 -39.54 -36.83
CA ARG A 44 -6.45 -40.44 -35.78
C ARG A 44 -5.24 -40.78 -34.91
N SER A 45 -5.15 -40.17 -33.74
CA SER A 45 -4.19 -40.58 -32.71
C SER A 45 -4.90 -41.50 -31.72
N THR A 46 -4.41 -42.72 -31.63
CA THR A 46 -4.80 -43.74 -30.65
C THR A 46 -4.32 -43.33 -29.27
N PHE A 47 -5.21 -42.73 -28.48
CA PHE A 47 -4.94 -42.45 -27.06
C PHE A 47 -4.97 -43.76 -26.26
N LYS A 48 -3.83 -44.10 -25.63
CA LYS A 48 -3.76 -45.11 -24.57
C LYS A 48 -4.23 -44.46 -23.26
N PRO A 49 -5.07 -45.10 -22.43
CA PRO A 49 -5.35 -44.61 -21.09
C PRO A 49 -4.18 -44.97 -20.18
N LEU A 50 -3.41 -43.99 -19.72
CA LEU A 50 -2.52 -44.18 -18.57
C LEU A 50 -3.17 -43.59 -17.33
N SER A 51 -3.36 -44.49 -16.37
CA SER A 51 -3.63 -44.33 -14.94
C SER A 51 -3.42 -42.92 -14.39
N SER A 52 -4.50 -42.32 -13.89
CA SER A 52 -4.46 -41.10 -13.08
C SER A 52 -3.81 -41.41 -11.73
N PRO A 53 -2.67 -40.81 -11.36
CA PRO A 53 -2.25 -40.83 -9.97
C PRO A 53 -3.21 -39.93 -9.19
N VAL A 54 -3.74 -40.47 -8.09
CA VAL A 54 -4.52 -39.72 -7.11
C VAL A 54 -3.61 -38.61 -6.60
N PHE A 55 -3.90 -37.35 -6.96
CA PHE A 55 -3.21 -36.19 -6.40
C PHE A 55 -3.55 -36.13 -4.91
N SER A 56 -2.66 -36.69 -4.10
CA SER A 56 -2.61 -36.42 -2.66
C SER A 56 -2.36 -34.93 -2.48
N CYS A 57 -3.43 -34.17 -2.25
CA CYS A 57 -3.33 -32.77 -1.82
C CYS A 57 -2.77 -32.79 -0.39
N ALA A 58 -1.45 -32.83 -0.26
CA ALA A 58 -0.80 -32.54 1.01
C ALA A 58 -1.15 -31.09 1.36
N PRO A 59 -1.72 -30.81 2.54
CA PRO A 59 -1.92 -29.44 2.97
C PRO A 59 -0.55 -28.79 3.07
N GLN A 60 -0.25 -27.93 2.11
CA GLN A 60 0.89 -27.03 2.16
C GLN A 60 0.70 -26.19 3.42
N LEU A 61 1.41 -26.55 4.50
CA LEU A 61 1.47 -25.72 5.69
C LEU A 61 1.84 -24.32 5.23
N ARG A 62 0.88 -23.41 5.36
CA ARG A 62 1.07 -22.00 5.06
C ARG A 62 2.05 -21.49 6.12
N SER A 63 3.33 -21.45 5.78
CA SER A 63 4.36 -20.80 6.61
C SER A 63 4.00 -19.33 6.66
N TYR A 64 3.40 -18.91 7.77
CA TYR A 64 3.29 -17.50 8.10
C TYR A 64 4.71 -16.97 8.28
N ALA A 65 5.11 -16.05 7.41
CA ALA A 65 6.40 -15.38 7.51
C ALA A 65 6.41 -14.58 8.82
N THR A 66 7.30 -14.94 9.73
CA THR A 66 7.60 -14.10 10.90
C THR A 66 8.21 -12.81 10.35
N LYS A 67 7.64 -11.64 10.69
CA LYS A 67 8.19 -10.34 10.29
C LYS A 67 9.67 -10.29 10.64
N SER A 68 10.49 -9.88 9.68
CA SER A 68 11.93 -9.71 9.90
C SER A 68 12.21 -8.34 10.52
N THR A 69 13.38 -8.19 11.15
CA THR A 69 13.89 -6.90 11.63
C THR A 69 13.91 -5.83 10.53
N ALA A 70 14.19 -6.24 9.29
CA ALA A 70 14.13 -5.39 8.11
C ALA A 70 12.70 -4.85 7.87
N ASP A 71 11.69 -5.71 8.03
CA ASP A 71 10.30 -5.33 7.79
C ASP A 71 9.84 -4.29 8.83
N ASP A 72 10.27 -4.39 10.08
CA ASP A 72 9.98 -3.40 11.12
C ASP A 72 10.59 -2.02 10.78
N LEU A 73 11.86 -1.98 10.35
CA LEU A 73 12.51 -0.74 9.91
C LEU A 73 11.82 -0.14 8.66
N ILE A 74 11.38 -1.00 7.74
CA ILE A 74 10.68 -0.57 6.53
C ILE A 74 9.30 -0.01 6.88
N GLU A 75 8.60 -0.58 7.85
CA GLU A 75 7.33 -0.06 8.35
C GLU A 75 7.52 1.34 8.97
N GLU A 76 8.52 1.52 9.84
CA GLU A 76 8.84 2.82 10.45
C GLU A 76 9.18 3.90 9.40
N ILE A 77 10.02 3.57 8.41
CA ILE A 77 10.35 4.50 7.32
C ILE A 77 9.12 4.82 6.46
N GLN A 78 8.23 3.86 6.24
CA GLN A 78 7.02 4.09 5.43
C GLN A 78 6.00 4.95 6.15
N GLU A 79 5.88 4.81 7.46
CA GLU A 79 5.06 5.68 8.30
C GLU A 79 5.59 7.12 8.26
N GLN A 80 6.88 7.32 8.51
CA GLN A 80 7.51 8.64 8.44
C GLN A 80 7.42 9.25 7.02
N TYR A 81 7.54 8.43 5.97
CA TYR A 81 7.37 8.88 4.59
C TYR A 81 5.95 9.39 4.32
N ALA A 82 4.93 8.76 4.90
CA ALA A 82 3.55 9.22 4.78
C ALA A 82 3.39 10.59 5.43
N THR A 83 3.91 10.78 6.65
CA THR A 83 3.91 12.08 7.33
C THR A 83 4.62 13.15 6.52
N ALA A 84 5.86 12.90 6.08
CA ALA A 84 6.62 13.87 5.30
C ALA A 84 5.94 14.23 3.97
N ARG A 85 5.21 13.28 3.37
CA ARG A 85 4.43 13.52 2.15
C ARG A 85 3.20 14.38 2.42
N ASP A 86 2.47 14.12 3.50
CA ASP A 86 1.29 14.91 3.86
C ASP A 86 1.68 16.37 4.12
N GLU A 87 2.78 16.61 4.86
CA GLU A 87 3.29 17.97 5.09
C GLU A 87 3.76 18.65 3.80
N PHE A 88 4.39 17.91 2.88
CA PHE A 88 4.73 18.44 1.55
C PHE A 88 3.48 18.84 0.75
N GLU A 89 2.41 18.04 0.80
CA GLU A 89 1.15 18.34 0.11
C GLU A 89 0.50 19.62 0.69
N ILE A 90 0.52 19.80 2.01
CA ILE A 90 0.06 21.04 2.67
C ILE A 90 0.93 22.23 2.21
N ALA A 91 2.25 22.10 2.26
CA ALA A 91 3.18 23.16 1.86
C ALA A 91 3.00 23.59 0.40
N ALA A 92 2.76 22.63 -0.50
CA ALA A 92 2.53 22.90 -1.91
C ALA A 92 1.21 23.68 -2.13
N GLU A 93 0.13 23.27 -1.47
CA GLU A 93 -1.15 23.96 -1.54
C GLU A 93 -1.07 25.39 -0.99
N GLU A 94 -0.39 25.60 0.15
CA GLU A 94 -0.32 26.90 0.80
C GLU A 94 0.60 27.87 0.03
N THR A 95 1.67 27.35 -0.59
CA THR A 95 2.51 28.11 -1.52
C THR A 95 1.70 28.57 -2.74
N GLU A 96 0.89 27.69 -3.36
CA GLU A 96 0.03 28.07 -4.49
C GLU A 96 -1.01 29.12 -4.09
N LYS A 97 -1.55 29.04 -2.86
CA LYS A 97 -2.51 30.01 -2.32
C LYS A 97 -1.87 31.33 -1.89
N LYS A 98 -0.53 31.42 -1.85
CA LYS A 98 0.24 32.57 -1.34
C LYS A 98 -0.23 32.98 0.06
N SER A 99 -0.49 31.99 0.91
CA SER A 99 -0.92 32.24 2.27
C SER A 99 0.25 32.69 3.14
N VAL A 100 -0.06 33.25 4.30
CA VAL A 100 0.95 33.64 5.30
C VAL A 100 1.61 32.40 5.93
N TYR A 101 0.97 31.23 5.85
CA TYR A 101 1.46 29.98 6.44
C TYR A 101 2.42 29.22 5.53
N ALA A 102 2.47 29.58 4.24
CA ALA A 102 3.29 28.89 3.23
C ALA A 102 4.79 28.77 3.58
N GLU A 103 5.35 29.70 4.37
CA GLU A 103 6.74 29.58 4.84
C GLU A 103 6.89 28.53 5.95
N GLU A 104 6.00 28.54 6.94
CA GLU A 104 6.01 27.59 8.05
C GLU A 104 5.72 26.16 7.55
N ASP A 105 4.78 25.99 6.63
CA ASP A 105 4.44 24.66 6.08
C ASP A 105 5.60 24.09 5.25
N ARG A 106 6.30 24.91 4.46
CA ARG A 106 7.53 24.48 3.76
C ARG A 106 8.62 24.05 4.75
N ALA A 107 8.76 24.77 5.87
CA ALA A 107 9.70 24.37 6.91
C ALA A 107 9.32 23.04 7.56
N ALA A 108 8.04 22.80 7.82
CA ALA A 108 7.53 21.52 8.34
C ALA A 108 7.80 20.35 7.37
N ALA A 109 7.53 20.53 6.08
CA ALA A 109 7.84 19.54 5.05
C ALA A 109 9.34 19.23 5.00
N ARG A 110 10.20 20.23 5.22
CA ARG A 110 11.66 20.03 5.26
C ARG A 110 12.11 19.29 6.50
N GLU A 111 11.58 19.64 7.66
CA GLU A 111 11.88 18.98 8.94
C GLU A 111 11.51 17.48 8.87
N GLU A 112 10.32 17.15 8.39
CA GLU A 112 9.90 15.74 8.33
C GLU A 112 10.66 14.92 7.28
N LEU A 113 11.12 15.56 6.20
CA LEU A 113 12.04 14.94 5.23
C LEU A 113 13.42 14.68 5.85
N ASP A 114 13.94 15.58 6.67
CA ASP A 114 15.21 15.39 7.36
C ASP A 114 15.08 14.28 8.43
N ASN A 115 13.97 14.19 9.14
CA ASN A 115 13.62 13.07 10.02
C ASN A 115 13.59 11.74 9.25
N LEU A 116 12.95 11.72 8.08
CA LEU A 116 12.89 10.55 7.19
C LEU A 116 14.28 10.11 6.73
N LYS A 117 15.15 11.06 6.36
CA LYS A 117 16.53 10.77 5.97
C LYS A 117 17.34 10.22 7.14
N ALA A 118 17.18 10.76 8.35
CA ALA A 118 17.85 10.26 9.54
C ALA A 118 17.45 8.81 9.86
N LEU A 119 16.15 8.47 9.77
CA LEU A 119 15.68 7.09 9.93
C LEU A 119 16.25 6.16 8.85
N TYR A 120 16.29 6.63 7.60
CA TYR A 120 16.84 5.87 6.50
C TYR A 120 18.35 5.62 6.66
N GLU A 121 19.13 6.63 7.04
CA GLU A 121 20.57 6.50 7.33
C GLU A 121 20.83 5.50 8.45
N LYS A 122 20.07 5.61 9.55
CA LYS A 122 20.12 4.63 10.64
C LYS A 122 19.79 3.21 10.17
N ALA A 123 18.84 3.05 9.27
CA ALA A 123 18.51 1.74 8.70
C ALA A 123 19.60 1.20 7.77
N LEU A 124 20.41 2.05 7.13
CA LEU A 124 21.55 1.63 6.32
C LEU A 124 22.73 1.10 7.14
N GLU A 125 22.80 1.39 8.44
CA GLU A 125 23.78 0.79 9.34
C GLU A 125 23.43 -0.65 9.77
N SER A 126 22.20 -1.09 9.48
CA SER A 126 21.73 -2.43 9.81
C SER A 126 22.23 -3.50 8.82
N ALA A 127 22.19 -4.77 9.22
CA ALA A 127 22.50 -5.90 8.34
C ALA A 127 21.56 -6.00 7.12
N ASP A 128 20.39 -5.35 7.19
CA ASP A 128 19.31 -5.41 6.21
C ASP A 128 19.30 -4.20 5.24
N ALA A 129 20.36 -3.39 5.23
CA ALA A 129 20.46 -2.14 4.46
C ALA A 129 20.09 -2.27 2.97
N GLU A 130 20.47 -3.37 2.31
CA GLU A 130 20.16 -3.60 0.90
C GLU A 130 18.66 -3.83 0.63
N GLU A 131 17.94 -4.44 1.59
CA GLU A 131 16.49 -4.60 1.50
C GLU A 131 15.79 -3.24 1.63
N VAL A 132 16.19 -2.48 2.65
CA VAL A 132 15.66 -1.13 2.91
C VAL A 132 15.88 -0.25 1.68
N LYS A 133 17.12 -0.12 1.21
CA LYS A 133 17.49 0.69 0.04
C LYS A 133 16.67 0.35 -1.20
N ARG A 134 16.40 -0.94 -1.45
CA ARG A 134 15.60 -1.38 -2.60
C ARG A 134 14.14 -0.99 -2.49
N ARG A 135 13.55 -1.04 -1.28
CA ARG A 135 12.13 -0.76 -1.08
C ARG A 135 11.81 0.73 -0.95
N VAL A 136 12.64 1.51 -0.25
CA VAL A 136 12.32 2.90 0.12
C VAL A 136 13.24 3.93 -0.51
N GLY A 137 14.46 3.55 -0.93
CA GLY A 137 15.48 4.50 -1.35
C GLY A 137 15.11 5.36 -2.57
N GLN A 138 14.32 4.84 -3.50
CA GLN A 138 13.84 5.63 -4.65
C GLN A 138 12.81 6.69 -4.21
N ARG A 139 11.85 6.31 -3.37
CA ARG A 139 10.78 7.19 -2.89
C ARG A 139 11.32 8.38 -2.12
N ILE A 140 12.32 8.15 -1.26
CA ILE A 140 12.97 9.21 -0.48
C ILE A 140 13.64 10.24 -1.41
N ARG A 141 14.32 9.80 -2.48
CA ARG A 141 14.94 10.71 -3.45
C ARG A 141 13.91 11.50 -4.25
N GLU A 142 12.80 10.88 -4.61
CA GLU A 142 11.71 11.56 -5.30
C GLU A 142 11.12 12.67 -4.44
N LEU A 143 10.87 12.39 -3.15
CA LEU A 143 10.36 13.39 -2.20
C LEU A 143 11.38 14.52 -1.96
N ASP A 144 12.68 14.20 -1.82
CA ASP A 144 13.73 15.21 -1.64
C ASP A 144 13.81 16.18 -2.81
N ASN A 145 13.81 15.66 -4.05
CA ASN A 145 13.79 16.49 -5.24
C ASN A 145 12.51 17.33 -5.34
N ALA A 146 11.36 16.80 -4.90
CA ALA A 146 10.09 17.52 -4.92
C ALA A 146 10.09 18.68 -3.91
N VAL A 147 10.58 18.46 -2.69
CA VAL A 147 10.75 19.52 -1.67
C VAL A 147 11.72 20.60 -2.17
N GLU A 148 12.87 20.21 -2.73
CA GLU A 148 13.84 21.16 -3.28
C GLU A 148 13.25 21.99 -4.44
N ALA A 149 12.43 21.37 -5.30
CA ALA A 149 11.75 22.08 -6.38
C ALA A 149 10.72 23.09 -5.84
N LEU A 150 9.97 22.72 -4.80
CA LEU A 150 9.01 23.60 -4.13
C LEU A 150 9.72 24.81 -3.51
N GLU A 151 10.81 24.58 -2.77
CA GLU A 151 11.62 25.65 -2.18
C GLU A 151 12.14 26.63 -3.24
N LYS A 152 12.65 26.13 -4.35
CA LYS A 152 13.12 26.96 -5.48
C LYS A 152 11.98 27.78 -6.08
N SER A 153 10.83 27.17 -6.37
CA SER A 153 9.70 27.89 -6.95
C SER A 153 9.20 29.03 -6.07
N ALA A 154 9.25 28.85 -4.75
CA ALA A 154 8.80 29.85 -3.80
C ALA A 154 9.81 31.00 -3.58
N LEU A 155 11.07 30.85 -4.01
CA LEU A 155 12.04 31.96 -4.09
C LEU A 155 11.88 32.79 -5.37
N GLU A 156 11.26 32.21 -6.40
CA GLU A 156 11.06 32.83 -7.72
C GLU A 156 9.72 33.56 -7.86
N GLU A 157 8.79 33.38 -6.91
CA GLU A 157 7.51 34.11 -6.82
C GLU A 157 7.60 35.47 -6.11
#